data_AF-C9SZ52-F1
#
_entry.id   AF-C9SZ52-F1
#
_cell.length_a   1.000
_cell.length_b   1.000
_cell.length_c   1.000
_cell.angle_alpha   90.00
_cell.angle_beta   90.00
_cell.angle_gamma   90.00
#
_symmetry.space_group_name_H-M   'P 1'
#
loop_
_entity.id
_entity.type
_entity.pdbx_description
1 polymer ?
#
loop_
_entity_poly.entity_id
_entity_poly.type
_entity_poly.pdbx_seq_one_letter_code
_entity_poly.pdbx_strand_id
1 'polypeptide(L)'
;MFNWCGNVCGEARTVSMQLTKLWIQSLGGTYQKHVGSTTTHVCIEPSQYYSSSHDVRTARARNIVLVTLGWLEDSYALGRFVDSCDYDLAALCAHAAPLRGCVIAFTSSYPRSRGVPGFKLVEENIVNLGGICDQASEPIHTLTHLCATEEEIRHQGIYVRNVLDRAKSDEDKAFHLVNHQWLVECLRQGRRVEEDLDVLSLTW
;
A
#
# COMPACT_ATOMS: atom_id res chain seq x y z
N MET A 1 -22.58 -2.38 8.57
CA MET A 1 -21.85 -2.25 9.86
C MET A 1 -20.52 -1.52 9.63
N PHE A 2 -20.34 -0.35 10.26
CA PHE A 2 -19.31 0.66 9.93
C PHE A 2 -18.27 0.85 11.06
N ASN A 3 -16.99 1.03 10.71
CA ASN A 3 -15.89 1.42 11.61
C ASN A 3 -15.22 2.71 11.13
N TRP A 4 -14.79 3.59 12.04
CA TRP A 4 -14.08 4.85 11.73
C TRP A 4 -12.69 4.87 12.36
N CYS A 5 -11.65 5.21 11.58
CA CYS A 5 -10.32 5.59 12.06
C CYS A 5 -10.01 7.02 11.61
N GLY A 6 -9.53 7.87 12.52
CA GLY A 6 -8.98 9.17 12.14
C GLY A 6 -8.70 10.08 13.32
N ASN A 7 -7.48 10.65 13.32
CA ASN A 7 -7.06 11.76 14.16
C ASN A 7 -6.62 12.92 13.25
N VAL A 8 -6.92 14.13 13.72
CA VAL A 8 -7.17 15.39 13.01
C VAL A 8 -5.93 16.05 12.41
N CYS A 9 -6.04 16.60 11.17
CA CYS A 9 -5.47 17.90 10.78
C CYS A 9 -5.90 18.35 9.36
N GLY A 10 -6.42 19.58 9.25
CA GLY A 10 -6.58 20.37 8.00
C GLY A 10 -8.03 20.60 7.57
N GLU A 11 -8.50 21.86 7.64
CA GLU A 11 -9.83 22.42 7.27
C GLU A 11 -10.80 21.50 6.49
N ALA A 12 -11.36 20.52 7.18
CA ALA A 12 -12.48 19.70 6.73
C ALA A 12 -13.60 19.88 7.75
N ARG A 13 -14.83 20.10 7.28
CA ARG A 13 -16.04 20.10 8.11
C ARG A 13 -15.99 18.90 9.06
N THR A 14 -15.65 19.15 10.32
CA THR A 14 -15.38 18.06 11.26
C THR A 14 -16.72 17.61 11.81
N VAL A 15 -17.36 16.65 11.15
CA VAL A 15 -18.55 15.99 11.68
C VAL A 15 -18.15 15.27 12.96
N SER A 16 -18.81 15.62 14.07
CA SER A 16 -18.49 14.97 15.34
C SER A 16 -18.76 13.47 15.27
N MET A 17 -17.91 12.67 15.90
CA MET A 17 -18.10 11.22 16.02
C MET A 17 -19.47 10.84 16.59
N GLN A 18 -20.03 11.68 17.48
CA GLN A 18 -21.37 11.49 18.03
C GLN A 18 -22.45 11.58 16.94
N LEU A 19 -22.33 12.56 16.05
CA LEU A 19 -23.26 12.78 14.96
C LEU A 19 -23.18 11.66 13.92
N THR A 20 -21.97 11.24 13.56
CA THR A 20 -21.73 10.10 12.65
C THR A 20 -22.39 8.82 13.16
N LYS A 21 -22.32 8.55 14.47
CA LYS A 21 -22.99 7.40 15.09
C LYS A 21 -24.51 7.47 14.95
N LEU A 22 -25.09 8.66 15.16
CA LEU A 22 -26.53 8.87 15.01
C LEU A 22 -26.98 8.64 13.56
N TRP A 23 -26.22 9.13 12.57
CA TRP A 23 -26.49 8.87 11.16
C TRP A 23 -26.51 7.38 10.84
N ILE A 24 -25.47 6.65 11.24
CA ILE A 24 -25.38 5.20 11.04
C ILE A 24 -26.58 4.48 11.66
N GLN A 25 -26.95 4.83 12.90
CA GLN A 25 -28.10 4.23 13.59
C GLN A 25 -29.43 4.55 12.90
N SER A 26 -29.62 5.79 12.44
CA SER A 26 -30.84 6.21 11.74
C SER A 26 -31.04 5.50 10.40
N LEU A 27 -29.94 5.10 9.76
CA LEU A 27 -29.92 4.30 8.52
C LEU A 27 -30.08 2.79 8.78
N GLY A 28 -30.33 2.38 10.03
CA GLY A 28 -30.44 0.97 10.43
C GLY A 28 -29.09 0.24 10.54
N GLY A 29 -27.98 0.97 10.52
CA GLY A 29 -26.64 0.44 10.69
C GLY A 29 -26.20 0.35 12.15
N THR A 30 -25.06 -0.28 12.36
CA THR A 30 -24.37 -0.34 13.66
C THR A 30 -22.94 0.17 13.54
N TYR A 31 -22.50 0.86 14.59
CA TYR A 31 -21.15 1.41 14.73
C TYR A 31 -20.31 0.49 15.63
N GLN A 32 -19.06 0.28 15.24
CA GLN A 32 -18.03 -0.31 16.08
C GLN A 32 -16.80 0.63 16.13
N LYS A 33 -15.92 0.42 17.12
CA LYS A 33 -14.67 1.19 17.24
C LYS A 33 -13.52 0.56 16.44
N HIS A 34 -13.55 -0.76 16.26
CA HIS A 34 -12.50 -1.54 15.60
C HIS A 34 -13.10 -2.57 14.64
N VAL A 35 -12.34 -2.95 13.62
CA VAL A 35 -12.76 -3.92 12.60
C VAL A 35 -12.97 -5.29 13.24
N GLY A 36 -14.24 -5.71 13.28
CA GLY A 36 -14.69 -6.99 13.80
C GLY A 36 -15.05 -7.98 12.69
N SER A 37 -15.60 -9.14 13.08
CA SER A 37 -16.04 -10.19 12.15
C SER A 37 -17.29 -9.81 11.36
N THR A 38 -18.11 -8.89 11.87
CA THR A 38 -19.38 -8.45 11.26
C THR A 38 -19.27 -7.11 10.55
N THR A 39 -18.07 -6.51 10.51
CA THR A 39 -17.83 -5.24 9.83
C THR A 39 -17.94 -5.42 8.33
N THR A 40 -18.79 -4.61 7.70
CA THR A 40 -19.02 -4.64 6.24
C THR A 40 -18.34 -3.47 5.54
N HIS A 41 -18.17 -2.37 6.26
CA HIS A 41 -17.62 -1.14 5.72
C HIS A 41 -16.71 -0.46 6.75
N VAL A 42 -15.70 0.26 6.29
CA VAL A 42 -14.86 1.13 7.13
C VAL A 42 -14.83 2.51 6.48
N CYS A 43 -15.21 3.51 7.25
CA CYS A 43 -15.16 4.91 6.85
C CYS A 43 -13.80 5.48 7.23
N ILE A 44 -13.06 5.98 6.25
CA ILE A 44 -11.72 6.53 6.42
C ILE A 44 -11.56 7.81 5.61
N GLU A 45 -10.57 8.61 5.97
CA GLU A 45 -10.11 9.70 5.11
C GLU A 45 -9.26 9.13 3.96
N PRO A 46 -9.30 9.73 2.75
CA PRO A 46 -8.47 9.29 1.62
C PRO A 46 -6.97 9.17 1.95
N SER A 47 -6.44 10.09 2.75
CA SER A 47 -5.05 10.10 3.23
C SER A 47 -4.67 8.85 4.05
N GLN A 48 -5.64 8.15 4.63
CA GLN A 48 -5.44 6.98 5.47
C GLN A 48 -5.53 5.66 4.69
N TYR A 49 -5.89 5.70 3.41
CA TYR A 49 -6.13 4.51 2.59
C TYR A 49 -4.94 3.53 2.58
N TYR A 50 -3.71 4.04 2.46
CA TYR A 50 -2.50 3.22 2.50
C TYR A 50 -1.90 3.06 3.90
N SER A 51 -2.51 3.66 4.93
CA SER A 51 -1.95 3.67 6.28
C SER A 51 -1.71 2.26 6.84
N SER A 52 -0.74 2.18 7.74
CA SER A 52 -0.42 0.98 8.51
C SER A 52 -1.34 0.78 9.73
N SER A 53 -2.50 1.44 9.76
CA SER A 53 -3.53 1.18 10.77
C SER A 53 -3.97 -0.28 10.71
N HIS A 54 -4.09 -0.92 11.88
CA HIS A 54 -4.57 -2.29 12.00
C HIS A 54 -5.93 -2.47 11.31
N ASP A 55 -6.86 -1.53 11.51
CA ASP A 55 -8.21 -1.58 10.97
C ASP A 55 -8.22 -1.48 9.44
N VAL A 56 -7.41 -0.58 8.86
CA VAL A 56 -7.30 -0.42 7.39
C VAL A 56 -6.65 -1.64 6.74
N ARG A 57 -5.58 -2.19 7.33
CA ARG A 57 -4.96 -3.43 6.84
C ARG A 57 -5.93 -4.61 6.91
N THR A 58 -6.63 -4.76 8.03
CA THR A 58 -7.62 -5.84 8.22
C THR A 58 -8.76 -5.71 7.23
N ALA A 59 -9.23 -4.49 6.98
CA ALA A 59 -10.28 -4.23 6.00
C ALA A 59 -9.86 -4.65 4.60
N ARG A 60 -8.68 -4.23 4.13
CA ARG A 60 -8.13 -4.64 2.82
C ARG A 60 -7.96 -6.16 2.73
N ALA A 61 -7.34 -6.78 3.72
CA ALA A 61 -7.10 -8.23 3.73
C ALA A 61 -8.40 -9.07 3.71
N ARG A 62 -9.50 -8.52 4.22
CA ARG A 62 -10.82 -9.18 4.26
C ARG A 62 -11.77 -8.70 3.16
N ASN A 63 -11.31 -7.86 2.24
CA ASN A 63 -12.15 -7.21 1.22
C ASN A 63 -13.38 -6.49 1.81
N ILE A 64 -13.20 -5.88 2.99
CA ILE A 64 -14.21 -5.01 3.60
C ILE A 64 -14.19 -3.68 2.85
N VAL A 65 -15.37 -3.15 2.53
CA VAL A 65 -15.50 -1.94 1.71
C VAL A 65 -14.97 -0.71 2.45
N LEU A 66 -14.01 -0.01 1.86
CA LEU A 66 -13.50 1.26 2.38
C LEU A 66 -14.25 2.41 1.72
N VAL A 67 -14.80 3.32 2.52
CA VAL A 67 -15.55 4.49 2.04
C VAL A 67 -15.08 5.77 2.72
N THR A 68 -15.49 6.92 2.19
CA THR A 68 -15.25 8.23 2.78
C THR A 68 -16.42 8.70 3.64
N LEU A 69 -16.21 9.78 4.41
CA LEU A 69 -17.31 10.45 5.10
C LEU A 69 -18.40 10.93 4.14
N GLY A 70 -18.03 11.36 2.93
CA GLY A 70 -18.97 11.83 1.91
C GLY A 70 -20.00 10.77 1.51
N TRP A 71 -19.58 9.50 1.40
CA TRP A 71 -20.51 8.38 1.15
C TRP A 71 -21.57 8.27 2.26
N LEU A 72 -21.17 8.48 3.52
CA LEU A 72 -22.08 8.39 4.66
C LEU A 72 -22.99 9.63 4.73
N GLU A 73 -22.49 10.81 4.41
CA GLU A 73 -23.26 12.05 4.31
C GLU A 73 -24.37 11.92 3.25
N ASP A 74 -24.03 11.43 2.06
CA ASP A 74 -25.00 11.23 0.97
C ASP A 74 -26.01 10.14 1.30
N SER A 75 -25.55 9.05 1.93
CA SER A 75 -26.45 8.01 2.46
C SER A 75 -27.45 8.57 3.46
N TYR A 76 -26.99 9.42 4.37
CA TYR A 76 -27.84 10.06 5.37
C TYR A 76 -28.85 11.02 4.73
N ALA A 77 -28.40 11.87 3.80
CA ALA A 77 -29.26 12.80 3.08
C ALA A 77 -30.38 12.09 2.30
N LEU A 78 -30.11 10.90 1.77
CA LEU A 78 -31.08 10.08 1.03
C LEU A 78 -31.91 9.13 1.91
N GLY A 79 -31.60 9.06 3.21
CA GLY A 79 -32.29 8.18 4.16
C GLY A 79 -32.05 6.68 3.91
N ARG A 80 -31.02 6.31 3.12
CA ARG A 80 -30.64 4.92 2.82
C ARG A 80 -29.16 4.84 2.47
N PHE A 81 -28.52 3.70 2.72
CA PHE A 81 -27.16 3.47 2.22
C PHE A 81 -27.15 3.48 0.70
N VAL A 82 -26.33 4.37 0.12
CA VAL A 82 -26.07 4.40 -1.33
C VAL A 82 -25.09 3.30 -1.70
N ASP A 83 -25.04 2.94 -2.99
CA ASP A 83 -24.10 1.96 -3.47
C ASP A 83 -22.66 2.49 -3.29
N SER A 84 -21.81 1.66 -2.68
CA SER A 84 -20.39 1.99 -2.50
C SER A 84 -19.60 1.99 -3.80
N CYS A 85 -20.10 1.33 -4.85
CA CYS A 85 -19.43 1.30 -6.16
C CYS A 85 -19.33 2.68 -6.81
N ASP A 86 -20.25 3.59 -6.49
CA ASP A 86 -20.20 4.99 -6.95
C ASP A 86 -19.11 5.81 -6.24
N TYR A 87 -18.47 5.25 -5.20
CA TYR A 87 -17.48 5.89 -4.33
C TYR A 87 -16.21 5.05 -4.25
N ASP A 88 -15.68 4.64 -5.41
CA ASP A 88 -14.44 3.85 -5.49
C ASP A 88 -13.24 4.64 -4.92
N LEU A 89 -12.99 4.40 -3.64
CA LEU A 89 -11.90 5.03 -2.90
C LEU A 89 -10.53 4.55 -3.38
N ALA A 90 -10.43 3.32 -3.90
CA ALA A 90 -9.18 2.81 -4.44
C ALA A 90 -8.78 3.59 -5.69
N ALA A 91 -9.73 3.83 -6.59
CA ALA A 91 -9.52 4.67 -7.77
C ALA A 91 -9.17 6.12 -7.38
N LEU A 92 -9.88 6.69 -6.41
CA LEU A 92 -9.58 8.04 -5.91
C LEU A 92 -8.16 8.15 -5.37
N CYS A 93 -7.69 7.16 -4.61
CA CYS A 93 -6.38 7.17 -3.97
C CYS A 93 -5.25 6.59 -4.84
N ALA A 94 -5.53 6.13 -6.07
CA ALA A 94 -4.54 5.47 -6.92
C ALA A 94 -3.31 6.36 -7.22
N HIS A 95 -3.53 7.66 -7.38
CA HIS A 95 -2.45 8.62 -7.65
C HIS A 95 -1.49 8.80 -6.46
N ALA A 96 -1.96 8.56 -5.24
CA ALA A 96 -1.21 8.67 -3.99
C ALA A 96 -0.63 7.32 -3.53
N ALA A 97 -0.67 6.28 -4.38
CA ALA A 97 -0.19 4.97 -4.01
C ALA A 97 1.33 5.00 -3.70
N PRO A 98 1.78 4.49 -2.55
CA PRO A 98 3.17 4.59 -2.12
C PRO A 98 4.18 4.06 -3.12
N LEU A 99 3.90 2.90 -3.70
CA LEU A 99 4.76 2.23 -4.68
C LEU A 99 4.29 2.50 -6.11
N ARG A 100 3.52 3.58 -6.35
CA ARG A 100 3.06 3.95 -7.69
C ARG A 100 4.25 4.10 -8.64
N GLY A 101 4.19 3.36 -9.75
CA GLY A 101 5.25 3.35 -10.76
C GLY A 101 6.47 2.51 -10.40
N CYS A 102 6.50 1.88 -9.21
CA CYS A 102 7.55 0.94 -8.87
C CYS A 102 7.26 -0.42 -9.51
N VAL A 103 8.14 -0.82 -10.42
CA VAL A 103 8.31 -2.21 -10.89
C VAL A 103 9.47 -2.82 -10.10
N ILE A 104 9.19 -3.84 -9.30
CA ILE A 104 10.11 -4.41 -8.31
C ILE A 104 10.37 -5.88 -8.67
N ALA A 105 11.64 -6.23 -8.86
CA ALA A 105 12.10 -7.60 -9.03
C ALA A 105 12.96 -8.03 -7.84
N PHE A 106 13.18 -9.34 -7.72
CA PHE A 106 13.92 -9.95 -6.63
C PHE A 106 15.07 -10.80 -7.16
N THR A 107 16.18 -10.83 -6.44
CA THR A 107 17.20 -11.88 -6.66
C THR A 107 16.67 -13.24 -6.19
N SER A 108 17.25 -14.33 -6.70
CA SER A 108 16.85 -15.69 -6.35
C SER A 108 17.04 -16.04 -4.86
N SER A 109 17.82 -15.24 -4.14
CA SER A 109 18.08 -15.41 -2.70
C SER A 109 17.04 -14.70 -1.82
N TYR A 110 16.02 -14.04 -2.40
CA TYR A 110 14.94 -13.48 -1.61
C TYR A 110 14.36 -14.55 -0.68
N PRO A 111 14.32 -14.30 0.65
CA PRO A 111 14.11 -15.35 1.62
C PRO A 111 12.78 -16.09 1.35
N ARG A 112 12.90 -17.36 0.97
CA ARG A 112 11.81 -18.36 0.97
C ARG A 112 11.75 -19.11 2.30
N SER A 113 12.08 -18.46 3.42
CA SER A 113 12.21 -19.12 4.71
C SER A 113 10.85 -19.44 5.34
N ARG A 114 10.76 -20.60 6.02
CA ARG A 114 9.58 -21.02 6.80
C ARG A 114 9.22 -19.93 7.82
N GLY A 115 7.98 -19.46 7.79
CA GLY A 115 7.45 -18.48 8.74
C GLY A 115 7.45 -17.03 8.26
N VAL A 116 8.12 -16.72 7.13
CA VAL A 116 7.84 -15.51 6.37
C VAL A 116 6.52 -15.73 5.65
N PRO A 117 5.61 -14.74 5.59
CA PRO A 117 4.44 -14.87 4.74
C PRO A 117 4.88 -15.23 3.34
N GLY A 118 4.27 -16.27 2.74
CA GLY A 118 4.74 -16.79 1.46
C GLY A 118 4.91 -15.65 0.45
N PHE A 119 5.85 -15.77 -0.48
CA PHE A 119 6.16 -14.74 -1.49
C PHE A 119 4.91 -14.08 -2.12
N LYS A 120 3.83 -14.85 -2.27
CA LYS A 120 2.50 -14.38 -2.65
C LYS A 120 1.96 -13.22 -1.78
N LEU A 121 2.09 -13.27 -0.45
CA LEU A 121 1.65 -12.17 0.42
C LEU A 121 2.54 -10.93 0.23
N VAL A 122 3.83 -11.10 -0.05
CA VAL A 122 4.73 -9.96 -0.37
C VAL A 122 4.27 -9.30 -1.67
N GLU A 123 4.01 -10.10 -2.70
CA GLU A 123 3.46 -9.66 -3.98
C GLU A 123 2.11 -8.95 -3.81
N GLU A 124 1.17 -9.55 -3.09
CA GLU A 124 -0.13 -8.94 -2.78
C GLU A 124 0.02 -7.60 -2.06
N ASN A 125 0.97 -7.49 -1.11
CA ASN A 125 1.22 -6.24 -0.41
C ASN A 125 1.87 -5.17 -1.30
N ILE A 126 2.74 -5.55 -2.25
CA ILE A 126 3.29 -4.62 -3.25
C ILE A 126 2.16 -4.06 -4.11
N VAL A 127 1.29 -4.94 -4.62
CA VAL A 127 0.12 -4.55 -5.43
C VAL A 127 -0.82 -3.65 -4.63
N ASN A 128 -1.07 -3.97 -3.35
CA ASN A 128 -1.90 -3.16 -2.45
C ASN A 128 -1.34 -1.76 -2.15
N LEU A 129 -0.05 -1.52 -2.41
CA LEU A 129 0.59 -0.21 -2.32
C LEU A 129 0.80 0.44 -3.71
N GLY A 130 0.23 -0.15 -4.77
CA GLY A 130 0.25 0.39 -6.14
C GLY A 130 1.52 0.05 -6.93
N GLY A 131 2.33 -0.89 -6.47
CA GLY A 131 3.51 -1.38 -7.18
C GLY A 131 3.23 -2.60 -8.05
N ILE A 132 4.21 -2.98 -8.86
CA ILE A 132 4.20 -4.17 -9.71
C ILE A 132 5.34 -5.09 -9.27
N CYS A 133 5.02 -6.35 -8.99
CA CYS A 133 6.01 -7.39 -8.78
C CYS A 133 6.39 -8.00 -10.14
N ASP A 134 7.60 -7.75 -10.60
CA ASP A 134 8.10 -8.35 -11.83
C ASP A 134 8.70 -9.73 -11.55
N GLN A 135 7.99 -10.75 -12.02
CA GLN A 135 8.44 -12.15 -11.96
C GLN A 135 8.96 -12.66 -13.31
N ALA A 136 8.89 -11.84 -14.36
CA ALA A 136 9.30 -12.25 -15.69
C ALA A 136 10.83 -12.32 -15.79
N SER A 137 11.33 -13.28 -16.57
CA SER A 137 12.78 -13.44 -16.76
C SER A 137 13.42 -12.31 -17.57
N GLU A 138 12.63 -11.55 -18.34
CA GLU A 138 12.94 -10.25 -18.99
C GLU A 138 11.60 -9.52 -19.28
N PRO A 139 11.47 -8.18 -19.11
CA PRO A 139 12.40 -7.14 -19.54
C PRO A 139 12.82 -6.14 -18.44
N ILE A 140 14.14 -6.06 -18.22
CA ILE A 140 14.80 -5.12 -17.30
C ILE A 140 14.50 -3.65 -17.67
N HIS A 141 14.03 -3.36 -18.88
CA HIS A 141 13.76 -2.01 -19.39
C HIS A 141 12.61 -1.31 -18.65
N THR A 142 11.68 -2.02 -18.05
CA THR A 142 10.61 -1.41 -17.20
C THR A 142 10.93 -1.49 -15.71
N LEU A 143 11.96 -2.24 -15.32
CA LEU A 143 12.32 -2.47 -13.93
C LEU A 143 12.83 -1.19 -13.26
N THR A 144 12.27 -0.84 -12.10
CA THR A 144 12.68 0.35 -11.34
C THR A 144 13.50 0.01 -10.10
N HIS A 145 13.26 -1.16 -9.50
CA HIS A 145 13.93 -1.59 -8.29
C HIS A 145 14.35 -3.06 -8.41
N LEU A 146 15.60 -3.36 -8.10
CA LEU A 146 16.05 -4.73 -7.82
C LEU A 146 16.24 -4.89 -6.32
N CYS A 147 15.46 -5.78 -5.71
CA CYS A 147 15.52 -6.11 -4.31
C CYS A 147 16.43 -7.33 -4.10
N ALA A 148 17.50 -7.16 -3.32
CA ALA A 148 18.55 -8.15 -3.14
C ALA A 148 19.02 -8.24 -1.68
N THR A 149 19.78 -9.28 -1.34
CA THR A 149 20.44 -9.37 -0.03
C THR A 149 21.59 -8.37 0.06
N GLU A 150 21.94 -7.92 1.28
CA GLU A 150 23.12 -7.06 1.48
C GLU A 150 24.41 -7.71 0.95
N GLU A 151 24.51 -9.03 1.03
CA GLU A 151 25.65 -9.78 0.52
C GLU A 151 25.74 -9.71 -1.01
N GLU A 152 24.65 -9.95 -1.73
CA GLU A 152 24.62 -9.86 -3.20
C GLU A 152 24.89 -8.44 -3.68
N ILE A 153 24.38 -7.47 -2.95
CA ILE A 153 24.58 -6.06 -3.23
C ILE A 153 26.07 -5.70 -3.05
N ARG A 154 26.69 -6.12 -1.94
CA ARG A 154 28.11 -5.87 -1.64
C ARG A 154 29.04 -6.52 -2.66
N HIS A 155 28.76 -7.76 -3.04
CA HIS A 155 29.62 -8.52 -3.95
C HIS A 155 29.31 -8.26 -5.43
N GLN A 156 28.17 -7.67 -5.74
CA GLN A 156 27.67 -7.45 -7.11
C GLN A 156 27.92 -8.65 -8.01
N GLY A 157 27.34 -9.78 -7.63
CA GLY A 157 27.41 -11.01 -8.43
C GLY A 157 26.95 -10.78 -9.87
N ILE A 158 27.26 -11.73 -10.76
CA ILE A 158 27.05 -11.61 -12.22
C ILE A 158 25.63 -11.13 -12.55
N TYR A 159 24.60 -11.65 -11.87
CA TYR A 159 23.22 -11.25 -12.10
C TYR A 159 22.96 -9.77 -11.76
N VAL A 160 23.34 -9.32 -10.56
CA VAL A 160 23.16 -7.92 -10.12
C VAL A 160 23.88 -6.98 -11.07
N ARG A 161 25.11 -7.32 -11.47
CA ARG A 161 25.90 -6.52 -12.42
C ARG A 161 25.23 -6.42 -13.79
N ASN A 162 24.76 -7.55 -14.33
CA ASN A 162 24.07 -7.57 -15.62
C ASN A 162 22.79 -6.72 -15.61
N VAL A 163 22.02 -6.74 -14.51
CA VAL A 163 20.83 -5.89 -14.37
C VAL A 163 21.21 -4.42 -14.29
N LEU A 164 22.23 -4.06 -13.50
CA LEU A 164 22.74 -2.69 -13.39
C LEU A 164 23.26 -2.16 -14.72
N ASP A 165 24.05 -2.93 -15.47
CA ASP A 165 24.61 -2.50 -16.75
C ASP A 165 23.52 -2.27 -17.79
N ARG A 166 22.49 -3.13 -17.81
CA ARG A 166 21.31 -2.94 -18.68
C ARG A 166 20.47 -1.73 -18.25
N ALA A 167 20.34 -1.47 -16.95
CA ALA A 167 19.64 -0.31 -16.45
C ALA A 167 20.36 1.01 -16.79
N LYS A 168 21.70 1.03 -16.74
CA LYS A 168 22.53 2.20 -17.09
C LYS A 168 22.48 2.59 -18.57
N SER A 169 22.12 1.65 -19.45
CA SER A 169 22.00 1.94 -20.89
C SER A 169 20.85 2.87 -21.25
N ASP A 170 20.00 3.21 -20.27
CA ASP A 170 18.85 4.09 -20.38
C ASP A 170 19.08 5.31 -19.47
N GLU A 171 19.74 6.35 -19.98
CA GLU A 171 20.22 7.52 -19.21
C GLU A 171 19.08 8.29 -18.50
N ASP A 172 17.85 8.19 -19.01
CA ASP A 172 16.66 8.87 -18.45
C ASP A 172 15.95 8.03 -17.36
N LYS A 173 16.40 6.80 -17.13
CA LYS A 173 15.70 5.85 -16.26
C LYS A 173 16.32 5.76 -14.87
N ALA A 174 15.57 6.21 -13.87
CA ALA A 174 15.90 5.96 -12.47
C ALA A 174 15.78 4.47 -12.13
N PHE A 175 16.90 3.86 -11.73
CA PHE A 175 16.97 2.47 -11.27
C PHE A 175 17.60 2.40 -9.88
N HIS A 176 17.00 1.62 -8.99
CA HIS A 176 17.43 1.48 -7.60
C HIS A 176 17.78 0.02 -7.27
N LEU A 177 19.00 -0.20 -6.77
CA LEU A 177 19.37 -1.45 -6.13
C LEU A 177 19.13 -1.31 -4.62
N VAL A 178 18.16 -2.05 -4.09
CA VAL A 178 17.71 -1.92 -2.69
C VAL A 178 17.84 -3.24 -1.95
N ASN A 179 18.09 -3.18 -0.65
CA ASN A 179 18.11 -4.38 0.18
C ASN A 179 16.67 -4.85 0.51
N HIS A 180 16.54 -6.05 1.07
CA HIS A 180 15.24 -6.57 1.50
C HIS A 180 14.59 -5.73 2.61
N GLN A 181 15.39 -5.06 3.45
CA GLN A 181 14.90 -4.26 4.56
C GLN A 181 14.13 -3.04 4.09
N TRP A 182 14.53 -2.42 2.97
CA TRP A 182 13.79 -1.33 2.33
C TRP A 182 12.36 -1.74 2.01
N LEU A 183 12.18 -2.91 1.37
CA LEU A 183 10.85 -3.39 1.01
C LEU A 183 10.03 -3.72 2.27
N VAL A 184 10.63 -4.45 3.22
CA VAL A 184 9.96 -4.76 4.50
C VAL A 184 9.45 -3.49 5.16
N GLU A 185 10.24 -2.42 5.14
CA GLU A 185 9.88 -1.17 5.76
C GLU A 185 8.79 -0.41 4.98
N CYS A 186 8.84 -0.41 3.65
CA CYS A 186 7.76 0.09 2.80
C CYS A 186 6.42 -0.58 3.13
N LEU A 187 6.42 -1.92 3.21
CA LEU A 187 5.23 -2.71 3.51
C LEU A 187 4.74 -2.48 4.94
N ARG A 188 5.67 -2.38 5.91
CA ARG A 188 5.35 -2.16 7.33
C ARG A 188 4.73 -0.78 7.55
N GLN A 189 5.31 0.26 6.97
CA GLN A 189 4.87 1.63 7.17
C GLN A 189 3.67 2.02 6.30
N GLY A 190 3.46 1.32 5.18
CA GLY A 190 2.43 1.68 4.20
C GLY A 190 2.77 2.96 3.44
N ARG A 191 4.07 3.26 3.28
CA ARG A 191 4.62 4.39 2.53
C ARG A 191 5.93 3.97 1.85
N ARG A 192 6.31 4.66 0.78
CA ARG A 192 7.66 4.50 0.21
C ARG A 192 8.65 5.18 1.15
N VAL A 193 9.66 4.44 1.58
CA VAL A 193 10.81 5.00 2.29
C VAL A 193 11.87 5.35 1.27
N GLU A 194 12.73 6.31 1.61
CA GLU A 194 13.85 6.68 0.75
C GLU A 194 14.73 5.47 0.48
N GLU A 195 15.12 5.28 -0.77
CA GLU A 195 16.11 4.30 -1.15
C GLU A 195 17.45 4.80 -0.61
N ASP A 196 17.86 4.37 0.59
CA ASP A 196 19.14 4.76 1.19
C ASP A 196 20.30 4.49 0.20
N LEU A 197 20.76 5.56 -0.47
CA LEU A 197 21.89 5.54 -1.40
C LEU A 197 23.23 5.32 -0.66
N ASP A 198 23.28 5.65 0.63
CA ASP A 198 24.51 5.72 1.43
C ASP A 198 25.04 4.37 1.94
N VAL A 199 24.31 3.26 1.78
CA VAL A 199 24.85 1.91 2.07
C VAL A 199 25.62 1.35 0.88
N LEU A 200 25.52 2.00 -0.29
CA LEU A 200 26.23 1.64 -1.51
C LEU A 200 27.08 2.79 -1.97
N SER A 201 28.18 3.00 -1.24
CA SER A 201 29.41 3.45 -1.87
C SER A 201 29.76 2.45 -2.97
N LEU A 202 29.16 2.64 -4.15
CA LEU A 202 29.65 2.19 -5.43
C LEU A 202 30.97 2.93 -5.62
N THR A 203 32.02 2.48 -4.94
CA THR A 203 33.38 2.86 -5.31
C THR A 203 33.63 2.22 -6.66
N TRP A 204 33.48 3.05 -7.69
CA TRP A 204 33.87 2.78 -9.06
C TRP A 204 35.38 2.52 -9.15
#